data_AF-A0A6L6XB50-F1
#
_entry.id   AF-A0A6L6XB50-F1
#
_cell.length_a   1.000
_cell.length_b   1.000
_cell.length_c   1.000
_cell.angle_alpha   90.00
_cell.angle_beta   90.00
_cell.angle_gamma   90.00
#
_symmetry.space_group_name_H-M   'P 1'
#
loop_
_entity.id
_entity.type
_entity.pdbx_description
1 polymer ?
#
loop_
_entity_poly.entity_id
_entity_poly.type
_entity_poly.pdbx_seq_one_letter_code
_entity_poly.pdbx_strand_id
1 'polypeptide(L)' 'MFYSLALKLIPELVEIADVMHIYDNTSVPYRIFKKRKTEYFVWANDNWDEEAIKKLVGLK' A
#
# COMPACT_ATOMS: atom_id res chain seq x y z
N MET A 1 -15.14 -11.50 -3.16
CA MET A 1 -14.66 -11.86 -4.52
C MET A 1 -14.13 -10.65 -5.30
N PHE A 2 -14.82 -9.49 -5.33
CA PHE A 2 -14.29 -8.27 -5.97
C PHE A 2 -13.14 -7.60 -5.21
N TYR A 3 -13.17 -7.58 -3.88
CA TYR A 3 -12.13 -6.97 -3.04
C TYR A 3 -10.74 -7.57 -3.29
N SER A 4 -10.67 -8.90 -3.37
CA SER A 4 -9.42 -9.63 -3.66
C SER A 4 -8.90 -9.43 -5.09
N LEU A 5 -9.74 -9.01 -6.03
CA LEU A 5 -9.31 -8.67 -7.39
C LEU A 5 -8.72 -7.26 -7.43
N ALA A 6 -9.35 -6.30 -6.75
CA ALA A 6 -8.85 -4.93 -6.66
C ALA A 6 -7.48 -4.85 -5.95
N LEU A 7 -7.28 -5.61 -4.88
CA LEU A 7 -6.00 -5.64 -4.16
C LEU A 7 -4.84 -6.18 -5.01
N LYS A 8 -5.12 -7.09 -5.96
CA LYS A 8 -4.08 -7.67 -6.84
C LYS A 8 -3.52 -6.66 -7.85
N LEU A 9 -4.26 -5.59 -8.13
CA LEU A 9 -3.83 -4.53 -9.07
C LEU A 9 -2.97 -3.45 -8.39
N ILE A 10 -2.87 -3.46 -7.07
CA ILE A 10 -2.10 -2.45 -6.32
C ILE A 10 -0.64 -2.39 -6.79
N PRO A 11 0.09 -3.52 -6.99
CA PRO A 11 1.46 -3.47 -7.51
C PRO A 11 1.58 -2.77 -8.87
N GLU A 12 0.65 -3.05 -9.79
CA GLU A 12 0.63 -2.42 -11.13
C GLU A 12 0.35 -0.91 -11.03
N LEU A 13 -0.58 -0.52 -10.17
CA LEU A 13 -0.87 0.90 -9.87
C LEU A 13 0.34 1.61 -9.24
N VAL A 14 1.02 0.93 -8.31
CA VAL A 14 2.22 1.44 -7.67
C VAL A 14 3.32 1.65 -8.70
N GLU A 15 3.43 0.83 -9.75
CA GLU A 15 4.42 1.00 -10.81
C GLU A 15 4.16 2.26 -11.65
N ILE A 16 2.93 2.44 -12.14
CA ILE A 16 2.58 3.51 -13.07
C ILE A 16 2.37 4.89 -12.42
N ALA A 17 2.01 4.94 -11.13
CA ALA A 17 1.65 6.19 -10.48
C ALA A 17 2.89 6.96 -10.01
N ASP A 18 2.95 8.27 -10.28
CA ASP A 18 4.00 9.15 -9.71
C ASP A 18 3.78 9.41 -8.22
N VAL A 19 2.52 9.46 -7.77
CA VAL A 19 2.15 9.71 -6.38
C VAL A 19 1.04 8.76 -5.99
N MET A 20 1.21 8.05 -4.88
CA MET A 20 0.20 7.14 -4.37
C MET A 20 0.23 7.13 -2.85
N HIS A 21 -0.94 7.10 -2.22
CA HIS A 21 -1.07 6.91 -0.78
C HIS A 21 -2.06 5.77 -0.51
N ILE A 22 -1.72 4.89 0.44
CA ILE A 22 -2.62 3.85 0.92
C ILE A 22 -2.82 4.06 2.42
N TYR A 23 -4.08 4.00 2.83
CA TYR A 23 -4.50 4.17 4.21
C TYR A 23 -5.19 2.91 4.70
N ASP A 24 -4.85 2.49 5.90
CA ASP A 24 -5.69 1.61 6.71
C ASP A 24 -6.79 2.48 7.34
N ASN A 25 -8.05 2.12 7.08
CA ASN A 25 -9.23 2.82 7.59
C ASN A 25 -10.02 1.96 8.60
N THR A 26 -9.38 0.96 9.21
CA THR A 26 -10.05 0.01 10.14
C THR A 26 -10.68 0.73 11.35
N SER A 27 -10.01 1.74 11.91
CA SER A 27 -10.53 2.52 13.04
C SER A 27 -10.45 4.02 12.77
N VAL A 28 -9.24 4.53 12.56
CA VAL A 28 -8.98 5.90 12.11
C VAL A 28 -8.05 5.84 10.89
N PRO A 29 -8.19 6.76 9.92
CA PRO A 29 -7.31 6.77 8.76
C PRO A 29 -5.85 6.85 9.16
N TYR A 30 -5.12 5.77 8.90
CA TYR A 30 -3.70 5.65 9.17
C TYR A 30 -2.96 5.36 7.87
N ARG A 31 -2.01 6.21 7.49
CA ARG A 31 -1.27 6.04 6.23
C ARG A 31 -0.26 4.92 6.38
N ILE A 32 -0.47 3.80 5.70
CA ILE A 32 0.44 2.65 5.72
C ILE A 32 1.49 2.69 4.60
N PHE A 33 1.20 3.40 3.49
CA PHE A 33 2.14 3.50 2.37
C PHE A 33 2.04 4.85 1.64
N LYS A 34 3.20 5.30 1.12
CA LYS A 34 3.32 6.43 0.21
C LYS A 34 4.37 6.16 -0.86
N LYS A 35 4.04 6.45 -2.12
CA LYS A 35 4.97 6.60 -3.24
C LYS A 35 5.09 8.06 -3.62
N ARG A 36 6.31 8.52 -3.93
CA ARG A 36 6.58 9.78 -4.61
C ARG A 36 7.72 9.60 -5.60
N LYS A 37 7.41 9.64 -6.89
CA LYS A 37 8.34 9.33 -7.99
C LYS A 37 8.99 7.97 -7.76
N THR A 38 10.27 7.93 -7.40
CA THR A 38 11.05 6.71 -7.15
C THR A 38 11.18 6.37 -5.66
N GLU A 39 10.65 7.20 -4.76
CA GLU A 39 10.75 7.02 -3.32
C GLU A 39 9.52 6.32 -2.76
N TYR A 40 9.75 5.37 -1.84
CA TYR A 40 8.72 4.60 -1.15
C TYR A 40 8.85 4.79 0.35
N PHE A 41 7.71 4.97 1.01
CA PHE A 41 7.61 5.13 2.46
C PHE A 41 6.55 4.16 2.99
N VAL A 42 6.89 3.46 4.07
CA VAL A 42 6.05 2.44 4.71
C VAL A 42 5.91 2.79 6.18
N TRP A 43 4.72 2.65 6.73
CA TRP A 43 4.45 2.82 8.16
C TRP A 43 3.62 1.65 8.66
N ALA A 44 4.20 0.85 9.55
CA ALA A 44 3.49 -0.25 10.19
C ALA A 44 2.50 0.25 11.27
N ASN A 45 1.47 -0.53 11.52
CA ASN A 45 0.53 -0.35 12.62
C ASN A 45 0.09 -1.72 13.18
N ASP A 46 -0.87 -1.73 14.10
CA ASP A 46 -1.36 -2.96 14.74
C ASP A 46 -1.98 -3.98 13.77
N ASN A 47 -2.44 -3.52 12.60
CA ASN A 47 -3.10 -4.36 11.58
C ASN A 47 -2.18 -4.72 10.39
N TRP A 48 -1.11 -3.95 10.19
CA TRP A 48 -0.22 -4.02 9.03
C TRP A 48 1.23 -3.91 9.47
N ASP A 49 1.96 -5.03 9.42
CA ASP A 49 3.42 -5.00 9.52
C ASP A 49 4.07 -4.54 8.20
N GLU A 50 5.36 -4.20 8.25
CA GLU A 50 6.08 -3.74 7.06
C GLU A 50 6.11 -4.76 5.92
N GLU A 51 6.23 -6.06 6.22
CA GLU A 51 6.33 -7.11 5.20
C GLU A 51 5.00 -7.28 4.46
N ALA A 52 3.89 -7.23 5.19
CA ALA A 52 2.55 -7.26 4.65
C ALA A 52 2.30 -6.06 3.72
N ILE A 53 2.75 -4.86 4.12
CA ILE A 53 2.63 -3.65 3.29
C ILE A 53 3.52 -3.79 2.03
N LYS A 54 4.77 -4.20 2.17
CA LYS A 54 5.69 -4.43 1.03
C LYS A 54 5.10 -5.44 0.04
N LYS A 55 4.55 -6.54 0.54
CA LYS A 55 3.85 -7.55 -0.28
C LYS A 55 2.61 -6.98 -0.97
N LEU A 56 1.82 -6.15 -0.29
CA LEU A 56 0.64 -5.48 -0.86
C LEU A 56 1.01 -4.60 -2.06
N VAL A 57 2.11 -3.85 -1.94
CA VAL A 57 2.56 -2.90 -2.97
C VAL A 57 3.54 -3.49 -3.99
N GLY A 58 3.89 -4.77 -3.86
CA GLY A 58 4.81 -5.46 -4.77
C GLY A 58 6.28 -5.09 -4.60
N LEU A 59 6.68 -4.55 -3.45
CA LEU A 59 8.08 -4.30 -3.12
C LEU A 59 8.74 -5.59 -2.58
N LYS A 60 9.97 -5.86 -3.02
CA LYS A 60 10.80 -6.98 -2.57
C LYS A 60 11.74 -6.57 -1.43
#